data_AF-A0A7S3L880-F1
#
_entry.id   AF-A0A7S3L880-F1
#
_cell.length_a   1.000
_cell.length_b   1.000
_cell.length_c   1.000
_cell.angle_alpha   90.00
_cell.angle_beta   90.00
_cell.angle_gamma   90.00
#
_symmetry.space_group_name_H-M   'P 1'
#
loop_
_entity.id
_entity.type
_entity.pdbx_description
1 polymer ?
#
loop_
_entity_poly.entity_id
_entity_poly.type
_entity_poly.pdbx_seq_one_letter_code
_entity_poly.pdbx_strand_id
1 'polypeptide(L)'
;ETVDDDSQSYIKIFNLSSKLMVNHAYGRLAKVLVPALMAWNTTSRPIFLCRSGETKLPDKKKKKFSVKDKQVSDLSEHGHVTKRLRGDRLNARGLQFRDKLCEFVLKEGMEYMEKNTN
;
A
#
# COMPACT_ATOMS: atom_id res chain seq x y z
N GLU A 1 -1.06 19.05 29.86
CA GLU A 1 -0.11 18.61 30.90
C GLU A 1 1.31 18.64 30.37
N THR A 2 2.19 19.40 31.01
CA THR A 2 3.64 19.27 30.86
C THR A 2 4.06 18.00 31.58
N VAL A 3 4.85 17.15 30.93
CA VAL A 3 5.45 15.99 31.59
C VAL A 3 6.72 16.54 32.23
N ASP A 4 6.73 16.68 33.55
CA ASP A 4 7.88 17.23 34.29
C ASP A 4 8.91 16.14 34.66
N ASP A 5 8.62 14.89 34.32
CA ASP A 5 9.50 13.74 34.54
C ASP A 5 10.31 13.41 33.29
N ASP A 6 11.48 14.04 33.16
CA ASP A 6 12.44 13.82 32.07
C ASP A 6 13.12 12.44 32.12
N SER A 7 12.88 11.63 33.16
CA SER A 7 13.49 10.30 33.29
C SER A 7 12.87 9.25 32.36
N GLN A 8 11.65 9.48 31.88
CA GLN A 8 10.90 8.50 31.09
C GLN A 8 11.09 8.71 29.58
N SER A 9 11.10 7.59 28.84
CA SER A 9 11.10 7.61 27.37
C SER A 9 9.67 7.70 26.86
N TYR A 10 9.32 8.77 26.15
CA TYR A 10 7.97 8.97 25.65
C TYR A 10 7.95 9.66 24.29
N ILE A 11 6.83 9.46 23.57
CA ILE A 11 6.49 10.22 22.37
C ILE A 11 5.10 10.78 22.57
N LYS A 12 5.00 12.11 22.57
CA LYS A 12 3.75 12.84 22.73
C LYS A 12 3.35 13.50 21.42
N ILE A 13 2.12 13.24 21.00
CA ILE A 13 1.55 13.73 19.75
C ILE A 13 0.52 14.81 20.10
N PHE A 14 0.69 16.00 19.53
CA PHE A 14 -0.22 17.12 19.73
C PHE A 14 -1.08 17.32 18.48
N ASN A 15 -2.35 17.67 18.69
CA ASN A 15 -3.31 18.06 17.64
C ASN A 15 -3.28 17.09 16.45
N LEU A 16 -3.49 15.79 16.70
CA LEU A 16 -3.59 14.76 15.65
C LEU A 16 -2.39 14.74 14.67
N SER A 17 -1.17 14.79 15.19
CA SER A 17 0.11 14.78 14.45
C SER A 17 0.61 16.14 13.94
N SER A 18 -0.01 17.25 14.33
CA SER A 18 0.49 18.59 13.96
C SER A 18 1.84 18.94 14.60
N LYS A 19 2.12 18.40 15.80
CA LYS A 19 3.40 18.57 16.49
C LYS A 19 3.71 17.31 17.29
N LEU A 20 4.98 16.96 17.41
CA LEU A 20 5.45 15.76 18.09
C LEU A 20 6.59 16.13 19.04
N MET A 21 6.52 15.70 20.29
CA MET A 21 7.58 15.84 21.31
C MET A 21 8.07 14.46 21.68
N VAL A 22 9.38 14.25 21.56
CA VAL A 22 10.02 12.96 21.80
C VAL A 22 11.09 13.16 22.85
N ASN A 23 11.03 12.33 23.89
CA ASN A 23 12.09 12.25 24.89
C ASN A 23 12.72 10.86 24.88
N HIS A 24 14.05 10.81 24.98
CA HIS A 24 14.84 9.57 25.08
C HIS A 24 14.54 8.48 24.02
N ALA A 25 14.25 8.85 22.77
CA ALA A 25 14.18 7.90 21.67
C ALA A 25 15.55 7.74 21.00
N TYR A 26 16.14 6.54 21.10
CA TYR A 26 17.46 6.25 20.56
C TYR A 26 17.45 5.15 19.50
N GLY A 27 18.55 5.08 18.74
CA GLY A 27 18.84 3.97 17.84
C GLY A 27 17.77 3.76 16.76
N ARG A 28 17.31 2.50 16.63
CA ARG A 28 16.37 2.11 15.58
C ARG A 28 14.94 2.62 15.84
N LEU A 29 14.56 2.79 17.11
CA LEU A 29 13.25 3.33 17.48
C LEU A 29 13.09 4.76 16.95
N ALA A 30 14.09 5.62 17.17
CA ALA A 30 14.07 6.98 16.63
C ALA A 30 14.01 7.00 15.10
N LYS A 31 14.74 6.10 14.42
CA LYS A 31 14.82 6.07 12.95
C LYS A 31 13.56 5.50 12.27
N VAL A 32 12.77 4.68 12.96
CA VAL A 32 11.60 4.00 12.38
C VAL A 32 10.30 4.57 12.89
N LEU A 33 10.14 4.71 14.21
CA LEU A 33 8.87 5.14 14.80
C LEU A 33 8.60 6.62 14.61
N VAL A 34 9.61 7.49 14.82
CA VAL A 34 9.40 8.94 14.71
C VAL A 34 8.95 9.32 13.30
N PRO A 35 9.60 8.86 12.21
CA PRO A 35 9.11 9.15 10.86
C PRO A 35 7.75 8.52 10.55
N ALA A 36 7.47 7.30 11.05
CA ALA A 36 6.18 6.64 10.83
C ALA A 36 5.03 7.42 11.48
N LEU A 37 5.22 7.89 12.72
CA LEU A 37 4.24 8.71 13.45
C LEU A 37 4.00 10.05 12.76
N MET A 38 5.06 10.68 12.24
CA MET A 38 4.93 11.93 11.47
C MET A 38 4.22 11.73 10.12
N ALA A 39 4.29 10.54 9.53
CA ALA A 39 3.62 10.22 8.27
C ALA A 39 2.14 9.83 8.44
N TRP A 40 1.70 9.50 9.66
CA TRP A 40 0.31 9.15 9.90
C TRP A 40 -0.60 10.37 9.80
N ASN A 41 -1.66 10.21 9.01
CA ASN A 41 -2.77 11.16 8.95
C ASN A 41 -4.02 10.50 9.57
N THR A 42 -4.81 11.30 10.28
CA THR A 42 -6.07 10.86 10.91
C THR A 42 -7.31 11.31 10.13
N THR A 43 -7.11 12.04 9.03
CA THR A 43 -8.20 12.52 8.17
C THR A 43 -8.80 11.35 7.39
N SER A 44 -10.13 11.28 7.27
CA SER A 44 -10.79 10.25 6.46
C SER A 44 -10.46 10.42 4.99
N ARG A 45 -9.70 9.49 4.40
CA ARG A 45 -9.31 9.49 2.98
C ARG A 45 -9.52 8.10 2.36
N PRO A 46 -10.18 7.99 1.20
CA PRO A 46 -10.35 6.70 0.54
C PRO A 46 -9.02 6.22 -0.03
N ILE A 47 -8.67 4.95 0.23
CA ILE A 47 -7.49 4.29 -0.33
C ILE A 47 -7.97 3.15 -1.23
N PHE A 48 -7.78 3.31 -2.53
CA PHE A 48 -8.16 2.29 -3.52
C PHE A 48 -6.96 1.40 -3.83
N LEU A 49 -7.11 0.09 -3.62
CA LEU A 49 -6.11 -0.91 -3.96
C LEU A 49 -6.64 -1.78 -5.09
N CYS A 50 -5.90 -1.85 -6.21
CA CYS A 50 -6.23 -2.73 -7.32
C CYS A 50 -4.99 -3.50 -7.80
N ARG A 51 -5.21 -4.67 -8.41
CA ARG A 51 -4.16 -5.37 -9.16
C ARG A 51 -3.97 -4.67 -10.50
N SER A 52 -2.78 -4.81 -11.09
CA SER A 52 -2.59 -4.39 -12.48
C SER A 52 -3.54 -5.16 -13.41
N GLY A 53 -3.90 -4.53 -14.53
CA GLY A 53 -4.67 -5.17 -15.60
C GLY A 53 -4.06 -6.47 -16.11
N GLU A 54 -4.86 -7.24 -16.83
CA GLU A 54 -4.49 -8.55 -17.36
C GLU A 54 -3.27 -8.43 -18.30
N THR A 55 -2.25 -9.26 -18.07
CA THR A 55 -1.05 -9.31 -18.91
C THR A 55 -1.18 -10.39 -19.97
N LYS A 56 -0.36 -10.29 -21.02
CA LYS A 56 -0.22 -11.38 -21.98
C LYS A 56 0.32 -12.61 -21.23
N LEU A 57 -0.49 -13.67 -21.17
CA LEU A 57 0.00 -14.97 -20.77
C LEU A 57 1.13 -15.37 -21.72
N PRO A 58 2.27 -15.88 -21.22
CA PRO A 58 3.20 -16.56 -22.11
C PRO A 58 2.45 -17.69 -22.80
N ASP A 59 2.59 -17.80 -24.12
CA ASP A 59 2.02 -18.92 -24.88
C ASP A 59 2.37 -20.21 -24.15
N LYS A 60 1.34 -20.96 -23.76
CA LYS A 60 1.50 -22.24 -23.07
C LYS A 60 2.12 -23.26 -24.03
N LYS A 61 3.41 -23.15 -24.34
CA LYS A 61 4.22 -24.35 -24.56
C LYS A 61 4.23 -25.05 -23.22
N LYS A 62 3.43 -26.11 -23.10
CA LYS A 62 3.31 -26.99 -21.93
C LYS A 62 4.70 -27.51 -21.51
N LYS A 63 5.51 -26.72 -20.80
CA LYS A 63 6.67 -27.24 -20.10
C LYS A 63 6.14 -27.87 -18.82
N LYS A 64 6.06 -29.20 -18.81
CA LYS A 64 5.92 -30.00 -17.60
C LYS A 64 7.05 -29.58 -16.65
N PHE A 65 6.77 -28.72 -15.68
CA PHE A 65 7.73 -28.43 -14.63
C PHE A 65 7.72 -29.61 -13.69
N SER A 66 8.81 -30.36 -13.71
CA SER A 66 9.12 -31.40 -12.73
C SER A 66 9.08 -30.78 -11.33
N VAL A 67 8.18 -31.28 -10.50
CA VAL A 67 8.08 -30.95 -9.07
C VAL A 67 9.36 -31.44 -8.39
N LYS A 68 10.27 -30.52 -8.09
CA LYS A 68 11.20 -30.62 -6.97
C LYS A 68 11.72 -29.22 -6.65
N ASP A 69 11.63 -28.88 -5.36
CA ASP A 69 12.28 -27.75 -4.68
C ASP A 69 11.68 -26.34 -4.83
N LYS A 70 10.76 -25.97 -3.92
CA LYS A 70 11.08 -25.17 -2.71
C LYS A 70 9.83 -24.52 -2.11
N GLN A 71 9.73 -24.66 -0.79
CA GLN A 71 8.82 -23.95 0.11
C GLN A 71 8.86 -22.44 -0.12
N VAL A 72 7.71 -21.82 -0.35
CA VAL A 72 7.24 -20.58 0.30
C VAL A 72 5.71 -20.64 0.31
N SER A 73 5.12 -20.34 1.47
CA SER A 73 3.69 -20.29 1.77
C SER A 73 2.89 -19.51 0.72
N ASP A 74 2.05 -20.21 -0.04
CA ASP A 74 1.09 -19.61 -0.97
C ASP A 74 -0.32 -19.83 -0.41
N LEU A 75 -0.85 -18.81 0.28
CA LEU A 75 -2.28 -18.70 0.64
C LEU A 75 -3.10 -18.38 -0.61
N SER A 76 -3.06 -19.24 -1.62
CA SER A 76 -3.77 -19.03 -2.89
C SER A 76 -4.51 -20.27 -3.35
N GLU A 77 -5.40 -20.81 -2.51
CA GLU A 77 -6.27 -21.91 -2.93
C GLU A 77 -7.32 -21.52 -3.98
N HIS A 78 -7.56 -20.23 -4.27
CA HIS A 78 -8.61 -19.81 -5.23
C HIS A 78 -8.21 -18.68 -6.18
N GLY A 79 -6.97 -18.69 -6.67
CA GLY A 79 -6.55 -17.75 -7.70
C GLY A 79 -5.61 -18.40 -8.69
N HIS A 80 -5.94 -18.37 -9.98
CA HIS A 80 -4.96 -18.59 -11.04
C HIS A 80 -3.84 -17.54 -10.91
N VAL A 81 -2.82 -17.81 -10.09
CA VAL A 81 -1.60 -17.00 -10.02
C VAL A 81 -0.79 -17.36 -11.24
N THR A 82 -1.09 -16.68 -12.34
CA THR A 82 -0.18 -16.63 -13.48
C THR A 82 1.09 -15.95 -12.98
N LYS A 83 2.17 -16.72 -12.86
CA LYS A 83 3.51 -16.18 -12.56
C LYS A 83 3.83 -15.14 -13.63
N ARG A 84 3.67 -13.87 -13.27
CA ARG A 84 3.97 -12.73 -14.13
C ARG A 84 5.47 -12.69 -14.33
N LEU A 85 5.93 -12.63 -15.57
CA LEU A 85 7.33 -12.40 -15.86
C LEU A 85 7.59 -10.89 -15.77
N ARG A 86 8.73 -10.52 -15.19
CA ARG A 86 9.15 -9.13 -15.09
C ARG A 86 9.33 -8.58 -16.51
N GLY A 87 8.54 -7.57 -16.89
CA GLY A 87 8.53 -6.99 -18.24
C GLY A 87 7.34 -7.37 -19.12
N ASP A 88 6.40 -8.17 -18.62
CA ASP A 88 5.17 -8.50 -19.36
C ASP A 88 4.34 -7.25 -19.68
N ARG A 89 3.89 -7.14 -20.93
CA ARG A 89 2.97 -6.09 -21.39
C ARG A 89 1.52 -6.47 -21.11
N LEU A 90 0.68 -5.45 -20.88
CA LEU A 90 -0.77 -5.60 -20.78
C LEU A 90 -1.34 -6.20 -22.07
N ASN A 91 -2.35 -7.05 -21.94
CA ASN A 91 -3.15 -7.52 -23.08
C ASN A 91 -4.26 -6.49 -23.40
N ALA A 92 -5.06 -6.74 -24.44
CA ALA A 92 -6.14 -5.84 -24.83
C ALA A 92 -7.16 -5.58 -23.71
N ARG A 93 -7.50 -6.60 -22.91
CA ARG A 93 -8.40 -6.48 -21.75
C ARG A 93 -7.77 -5.68 -20.61
N GLY A 94 -6.47 -5.84 -20.37
CA GLY A 94 -5.71 -5.06 -19.40
C GLY A 94 -5.61 -3.58 -19.79
N LEU A 95 -5.53 -3.28 -21.09
CA LEU A 95 -5.61 -1.90 -21.60
C LEU A 95 -7.01 -1.31 -21.39
N GLN A 96 -8.07 -2.06 -21.66
CA GLN A 96 -9.44 -1.62 -21.36
C GLN A 96 -9.67 -1.38 -19.87
N PHE A 97 -9.11 -2.25 -19.00
CA PHE A 97 -9.16 -2.05 -17.56
C PHE A 97 -8.46 -0.75 -17.14
N ARG A 98 -7.28 -0.44 -17.71
CA ARG A 98 -6.57 0.81 -17.47
C ARG A 98 -7.45 2.02 -17.79
N ASP A 99 -8.10 2.00 -18.95
CA ASP A 99 -8.92 3.13 -19.41
C ASP A 99 -10.12 3.35 -18.47
N LYS A 100 -10.83 2.27 -18.11
CA LYS A 100 -11.93 2.33 -17.14
C LYS A 100 -11.49 2.71 -15.73
N LEU A 101 -10.30 2.28 -15.31
CA LEU A 101 -9.74 2.66 -14.01
C LEU A 101 -9.47 4.16 -13.96
N CYS A 102 -9.01 4.76 -15.07
CA CYS A 102 -8.83 6.20 -15.17
C CYS A 102 -10.17 6.94 -15.00
N GLU A 103 -11.21 6.51 -15.71
CA GLU A 103 -12.56 7.06 -15.59
C GLU A 103 -13.10 6.96 -14.16
N PHE A 104 -12.91 5.81 -13.51
CA PHE A 104 -13.32 5.59 -12.13
C PHE A 104 -12.60 6.53 -11.15
N VAL A 105 -11.28 6.67 -11.26
CA VAL A 105 -10.49 7.53 -10.37
C VAL A 105 -10.86 9.00 -10.54
N LEU A 106 -11.11 9.44 -11.77
CA LEU A 106 -11.57 10.81 -12.02
C LEU A 106 -12.94 11.05 -11.37
N LYS A 107 -13.89 10.13 -11.56
CA LYS A 107 -15.23 10.25 -10.99
C LYS A 107 -15.21 10.25 -9.45
N GLU A 108 -14.62 9.23 -8.83
CA GLU A 108 -14.55 9.11 -7.37
C GLU A 108 -13.72 10.24 -6.74
N GLY A 109 -12.65 10.66 -7.41
CA GLY A 109 -11.82 11.78 -6.97
C GLY A 109 -12.61 13.08 -6.91
N MET A 110 -13.40 13.39 -7.95
CA MET A 110 -14.25 14.58 -7.95
C MET A 110 -15.36 14.49 -6.90
N GLU A 111 -16.06 13.35 -6.80
CA GLU A 111 -17.11 13.14 -5.81
C GLU A 111 -16.59 13.28 -4.37
N TYR A 112 -15.37 12.79 -4.10
CA TYR A 112 -14.75 12.93 -2.78
C TYR A 112 -14.37 14.39 -2.47
N MET A 113 -13.84 15.14 -3.45
CA MET A 113 -13.54 16.55 -3.28
C MET A 113 -14.80 17.38 -3.02
N GLU A 114 -15.90 17.10 -3.74
CA GLU A 114 -17.19 17.78 -3.54
C GLU A 114 -17.78 17.53 -2.14
N LYS A 115 -17.72 16.28 -1.65
CA LYS A 115 -18.22 15.92 -0.32
C LYS A 115 -17.43 16.56 0.83
N ASN A 116 -16.16 16.86 0.63
CA ASN A 116 -15.29 17.42 1.66
C ASN A 116 -15.14 18.95 1.61
N THR A 117 -15.73 19.62 0.62
CA THR A 117 -15.68 21.09 0.48
C THR A 117 -16.92 21.78 1.09
N ASN A 118 -18.00 21.03 1.34
CA ASN A 118 -19.20 21.50 2.06
C ASN A 118 -19.15 21.09 3.54
#